data_AF-A0A955DBY6-F1
#
_entry.id   AF-A0A955DBY6-F1
#
_cell.length_a   1.000
_cell.length_b   1.000
_cell.length_c   1.000
_cell.angle_alpha   90.00
_cell.angle_beta   90.00
_cell.angle_gamma   90.00
#
_symmetry.space_group_name_H-M   'P 1'
#
loop_
_entity.id
_entity.type
_entity.pdbx_description
1 polymer ?
#
loop_
_entity_poly.entity_id
_entity_poly.type
_entity_poly.pdbx_seq_one_letter_code
_entity_poly.pdbx_strand_id
1 'polypeptide(L)'
;MTEHADDHPTVPLTDRAVTRMLTLGLSRPARPIDGLIERLSAPDAAGWLDVALRLSPAASDGDPVDRLVHGQASRADLEVYKRSAQASNAPPISDEAMRGMFAYFTIVAAGLAHHGILLTSRPREQVDEFLLDLAAVLPEPWHSFLCRATEAPA
;
A
#
# COMPACT_ATOMS: atom_id res chain seq x y z
N MET A 1 44.98 -35.89 34.81
CA MET A 1 43.52 -36.12 34.73
C MET A 1 42.89 -35.08 35.64
N THR A 2 42.50 -33.95 35.08
CA THR A 2 41.95 -32.81 35.82
C THR A 2 40.74 -32.34 35.03
N GLU A 3 39.57 -32.74 35.51
CA GLU A 3 38.27 -32.45 34.93
C GLU A 3 37.86 -31.06 35.42
N HIS A 4 37.83 -30.07 34.52
CA HIS A 4 37.30 -28.73 34.77
C HIS A 4 35.81 -28.76 34.45
N ALA A 5 34.98 -28.78 35.48
CA ALA A 5 33.55 -28.60 35.34
C ALA A 5 33.26 -27.10 35.14
N ASP A 6 32.91 -26.72 33.91
CA ASP A 6 32.36 -25.41 33.59
C ASP A 6 30.94 -25.32 34.15
N ASP A 7 30.82 -24.64 35.30
CA ASP A 7 29.55 -24.26 35.91
C ASP A 7 29.05 -22.98 35.23
N HIS A 8 28.30 -23.13 34.14
CA HIS A 8 27.64 -22.00 33.48
C HIS A 8 26.37 -21.62 34.27
N PRO A 9 26.31 -20.41 34.86
CA PRO A 9 25.12 -19.98 35.57
C PRO A 9 23.96 -19.79 34.58
N THR A 10 22.96 -20.68 34.65
CA THR A 10 21.69 -20.51 33.94
C THR A 10 20.91 -19.38 34.58
N VAL A 11 20.99 -18.18 34.00
CA VAL A 11 20.16 -17.04 34.41
C VAL A 11 18.70 -17.37 34.10
N PRO A 12 17.80 -17.42 35.09
CA PRO A 12 16.40 -17.72 34.85
C PRO A 12 15.76 -16.57 34.05
N LEU A 13 15.23 -16.90 32.87
CA LEU A 13 14.52 -15.97 32.01
C LEU A 13 13.25 -15.50 32.73
N THR A 14 13.23 -14.22 33.11
CA THR A 14 12.05 -13.60 33.72
C THR A 14 10.91 -13.47 32.71
N ASP A 15 9.66 -13.57 33.16
CA ASP A 15 8.47 -13.43 32.30
C ASP A 15 8.47 -12.14 31.48
N ARG A 16 9.00 -11.03 32.03
CA ARG A 16 9.16 -9.76 31.29
C ARG A 16 10.10 -9.88 30.09
N ALA A 17 11.18 -10.67 30.20
CA ALA A 17 12.10 -10.90 29.09
C ALA A 17 11.44 -11.74 27.99
N VAL A 18 10.64 -12.75 28.39
CA VAL A 18 9.86 -13.58 27.46
C VAL A 18 8.78 -12.75 26.76
N THR A 19 8.01 -11.93 27.49
CA THR A 19 7.02 -11.04 26.88
C THR A 19 7.69 -10.07 25.91
N ARG A 20 8.82 -9.45 26.26
CA ARG A 20 9.52 -8.52 25.37
C ARG A 20 10.08 -9.22 24.11
N MET A 21 10.61 -10.44 24.25
CA MET A 21 11.04 -11.26 23.10
C MET A 21 9.87 -11.67 22.20
N LEU A 22 8.72 -12.01 22.77
CA LEU A 22 7.50 -12.30 22.01
C LEU A 22 6.97 -11.05 21.31
N THR A 23 6.93 -9.89 21.97
CA THR A 23 6.53 -8.63 21.35
C THR A 23 7.47 -8.22 20.21
N LEU A 24 8.78 -8.45 20.37
CA LEU A 24 9.77 -8.19 19.32
C LEU A 24 9.69 -9.21 18.16
N GLY A 25 9.32 -10.46 18.43
CA GLY A 25 9.14 -11.50 17.39
C GLY A 25 7.81 -11.43 16.64
N LEU A 26 6.77 -10.82 17.23
CA LEU A 26 5.43 -10.73 16.67
C LEU A 26 5.14 -9.41 15.94
N SER A 27 6.02 -8.41 16.07
CA SER A 27 5.83 -7.12 15.41
C SER A 27 6.26 -7.23 13.95
N ARG A 28 5.34 -7.61 13.05
CA ARG A 28 5.56 -7.48 11.61
C ARG A 28 5.89 -6.00 11.34
N PRO A 29 6.98 -5.68 10.62
CA PRO A 29 7.31 -4.30 10.32
C PRO A 29 6.11 -3.66 9.61
N ALA A 30 5.66 -2.50 10.13
CA ALA A 30 4.53 -1.79 9.57
C ALA A 30 4.76 -1.54 8.08
N ARG A 31 3.83 -1.99 7.24
CA ARG A 31 3.91 -1.80 5.80
C ARG A 31 3.49 -0.37 5.51
N PRO A 32 4.09 0.30 4.50
CA PRO A 32 3.73 1.67 4.16
C PRO A 32 2.23 1.87 3.92
N ILE A 33 1.53 0.86 3.42
CA ILE A 33 0.10 0.90 3.10
C ILE A 33 -0.82 0.83 4.33
N ASP A 34 -0.32 0.32 5.47
CA ASP A 34 -1.16 0.08 6.64
C ASP A 34 -1.76 1.40 7.16
N GLY A 35 -1.02 2.51 7.10
CA GLY A 35 -1.54 3.84 7.46
C GLY A 35 -2.62 4.37 6.51
N LEU A 36 -2.56 4.02 5.22
CA LEU A 36 -3.61 4.37 4.25
C LEU A 36 -4.87 3.52 4.46
N ILE A 37 -4.71 2.24 4.79
CA ILE A 37 -5.84 1.35 5.13
C ILE A 37 -6.55 1.87 6.39
N GLU A 38 -5.80 2.24 7.42
CA GLU A 38 -6.34 2.85 8.63
C GLU A 38 -7.10 4.14 8.29
N ARG A 39 -6.52 5.00 7.44
CA ARG A 39 -7.16 6.24 7.00
C ARG A 39 -8.47 6.02 6.23
N LEU A 40 -8.50 5.01 5.36
CA LEU A 40 -9.68 4.63 4.56
C LEU A 40 -10.74 3.90 5.38
N SER A 41 -10.41 3.43 6.59
CA SER A 41 -11.36 2.82 7.52
C SER A 41 -11.98 3.83 8.49
N ALA A 42 -11.52 5.09 8.48
CA ALA A 42 -12.04 6.13 9.36
C ALA A 42 -13.49 6.54 9.00
N PRO A 43 -14.28 7.07 9.96
CA PRO A 43 -15.67 7.45 9.70
C PRO A 43 -15.87 8.50 8.59
N ASP A 44 -14.86 9.31 8.31
CA ASP A 44 -14.86 10.36 7.28
C ASP A 44 -14.20 9.92 5.96
N ALA A 45 -13.88 8.63 5.82
CA ALA A 45 -13.13 8.09 4.68
C ALA A 45 -13.76 8.39 3.33
N ALA A 46 -15.10 8.40 3.22
CA ALA A 46 -15.79 8.73 1.98
C ALA A 46 -15.47 10.16 1.51
N GLY A 47 -15.51 11.15 2.41
CA GLY A 47 -15.18 12.53 2.09
C GLY A 47 -13.69 12.72 1.79
N TRP A 48 -12.84 11.99 2.52
CA TRP A 48 -11.41 11.99 2.24
C TRP A 48 -11.07 11.40 0.87
N LEU A 49 -11.67 10.25 0.52
CA LEU A 49 -11.47 9.57 -0.75
C LEU A 49 -11.90 10.45 -1.92
N ASP A 50 -13.05 11.11 -1.80
CA ASP A 50 -13.55 12.07 -2.78
C ASP A 50 -12.58 13.25 -3.00
N VAL A 51 -11.97 13.78 -1.92
CA VAL A 51 -10.88 14.76 -2.03
C VAL A 51 -9.62 14.17 -2.66
N ALA A 52 -9.23 12.95 -2.27
CA ALA A 52 -8.06 12.26 -2.82
C ALA A 52 -8.17 12.06 -4.34
N LEU A 53 -9.36 11.70 -4.82
CA LEU A 53 -9.65 11.53 -6.23
C LEU A 53 -9.60 12.85 -6.99
N ARG A 54 -10.24 13.91 -6.48
CA ARG A 54 -10.18 15.25 -7.10
C ARG A 54 -8.78 15.84 -7.17
N LEU A 55 -7.93 15.53 -6.20
CA LEU A 55 -6.54 16.00 -6.16
C LEU A 55 -5.57 15.03 -6.84
N SER A 56 -6.06 13.91 -7.39
CA SER A 56 -5.21 12.95 -8.09
C SER A 56 -4.72 13.54 -9.42
N PRO A 57 -3.54 13.13 -9.92
CA PRO A 57 -3.05 13.57 -11.22
C PRO A 57 -4.01 13.20 -12.38
N ALA A 58 -4.77 12.11 -12.25
CA ALA A 58 -5.75 11.72 -13.26
C ALA A 58 -6.90 12.73 -13.41
N ALA A 59 -7.20 13.48 -12.35
CA ALA A 59 -8.24 14.50 -12.36
C ALA A 59 -7.92 15.71 -13.24
N SER A 60 -6.66 15.92 -13.64
CA SER A 60 -6.30 17.03 -14.54
C SER A 60 -6.87 16.87 -15.95
N ASP A 61 -7.13 15.62 -16.36
CA ASP A 61 -7.48 15.27 -17.73
C ASP A 61 -8.91 14.70 -17.87
N GLY A 62 -9.67 14.64 -16.76
CA GLY A 62 -11.05 14.13 -16.76
C GLY A 62 -11.47 13.54 -15.42
N ASP A 63 -12.59 12.83 -15.39
CA ASP A 63 -13.04 12.08 -14.21
C ASP A 63 -12.04 10.94 -13.90
N PRO A 64 -11.43 10.88 -12.70
CA PRO A 64 -10.54 9.80 -12.30
C PRO A 64 -11.13 8.40 -12.48
N VAL A 65 -12.45 8.23 -12.30
CA VAL A 65 -13.11 6.94 -12.50
C VAL A 65 -13.03 6.54 -13.97
N ASP A 66 -13.40 7.42 -14.89
CA ASP A 66 -13.31 7.14 -16.33
C ASP A 66 -11.86 6.93 -16.79
N ARG A 67 -10.94 7.76 -16.30
CA ARG A 67 -9.52 7.69 -16.66
C ARG A 67 -8.88 6.39 -16.18
N LEU A 68 -9.09 6.00 -14.92
CA LEU A 68 -8.39 4.88 -14.29
C LEU A 68 -9.18 3.58 -14.30
N VAL A 69 -10.47 3.60 -13.94
CA VAL A 69 -11.31 2.40 -13.76
C VAL A 69 -11.88 1.90 -15.08
N HIS A 70 -12.22 2.81 -15.99
CA HIS A 70 -12.73 2.49 -17.33
C HIS A 70 -11.62 2.48 -18.40
N GLY A 71 -10.37 2.69 -18.01
CA GLY A 71 -9.20 2.53 -18.89
C GLY A 71 -9.07 3.59 -19.99
N GLN A 72 -9.61 4.80 -19.81
CA GLN A 72 -9.45 5.86 -20.82
C GLN A 72 -8.06 6.50 -20.82
N ALA A 73 -7.28 6.33 -19.75
CA ALA A 73 -5.90 6.80 -19.69
C ALA A 73 -4.98 5.91 -20.56
N SER A 74 -4.21 6.56 -21.43
CA SER A 74 -3.17 5.88 -22.20
C SER A 74 -2.01 5.48 -21.29
N ARG A 75 -1.16 4.54 -21.75
CA ARG A 75 0.08 4.20 -21.04
C ARG A 75 0.96 5.42 -20.77
N ALA A 76 1.05 6.35 -21.72
CA ALA A 76 1.85 7.55 -21.57
C ALA A 76 1.30 8.45 -20.45
N ASP A 77 -0.02 8.59 -20.36
CA ASP A 77 -0.69 9.34 -19.30
C ASP A 77 -0.40 8.74 -17.93
N LEU A 78 -0.52 7.40 -17.80
CA LEU A 78 -0.27 6.70 -16.54
C LEU A 78 1.17 6.90 -16.03
N GLU A 79 2.17 6.95 -16.91
CA GLU A 79 3.56 7.25 -16.53
C GLU A 79 3.76 8.69 -16.07
N VAL A 80 3.00 9.65 -16.62
CA VAL A 80 2.97 11.05 -16.15
C VAL A 80 2.31 11.12 -14.78
N TYR A 81 1.13 10.52 -14.61
CA TYR A 81 0.40 10.50 -13.36
C TYR A 81 1.22 9.85 -12.25
N LYS A 82 1.88 8.72 -12.53
CA LYS A 82 2.71 8.00 -11.56
C LYS A 82 3.83 8.89 -11.03
N ARG A 83 4.57 9.56 -11.93
CA ARG A 83 5.65 10.47 -11.55
C ARG A 83 5.14 11.64 -10.70
N SER A 84 3.98 12.19 -11.05
CA SER A 84 3.34 13.25 -10.27
C SER A 84 2.95 12.78 -8.87
N ALA A 85 2.34 11.60 -8.73
CA ALA A 85 1.99 11.02 -7.44
C ALA A 85 3.20 10.76 -6.53
N GLN A 86 4.36 10.45 -7.12
CA GLN A 86 5.63 10.22 -6.40
C GLN A 86 6.37 11.52 -6.03
N ALA A 87 6.01 12.67 -6.60
CA ALA A 87 6.74 13.92 -6.42
C ALA A 87 6.43 14.65 -5.09
N SER A 88 5.48 14.15 -4.28
CA SER A 88 5.18 14.76 -2.99
C SER A 88 6.34 14.57 -2.01
N ASN A 89 6.82 15.68 -1.45
CA ASN A 89 7.82 15.70 -0.37
C ASN A 89 7.16 15.75 1.01
N ALA A 90 5.87 15.41 1.10
CA ALA A 90 5.15 15.49 2.35
C ALA A 90 5.67 14.44 3.36
N PRO A 91 5.56 14.71 4.67
CA PRO A 91 5.93 13.74 5.69
C PRO A 91 5.20 12.40 5.49
N PRO A 92 5.84 11.24 5.72
CA PRO A 92 5.28 9.92 5.38
C PRO A 92 3.91 9.60 5.98
N ILE A 93 3.55 10.24 7.10
CA ILE A 93 2.31 10.00 7.86
C ILE A 93 1.27 11.12 7.57
N SER A 94 1.61 12.07 6.71
CA SER A 94 0.69 13.15 6.36
C SER A 94 -0.42 12.67 5.44
N ASP A 95 -1.58 13.31 5.56
CA ASP A 95 -2.72 13.14 4.65
C ASP A 95 -2.33 13.33 3.17
N GLU A 96 -1.39 14.24 2.90
CA GLU A 96 -0.88 14.46 1.54
C GLU A 96 -0.07 13.26 1.02
N ALA A 97 0.83 12.70 1.84
CA ALA A 97 1.57 11.50 1.49
C ALA A 97 0.63 10.30 1.27
N MET A 98 -0.40 10.15 2.09
CA MET A 98 -1.41 9.10 1.94
C MET A 98 -2.21 9.25 0.63
N ARG A 99 -2.59 10.47 0.24
CA ARG A 99 -3.21 10.74 -1.06
C ARG A 99 -2.29 10.39 -2.23
N GLY A 100 -1.02 10.79 -2.16
CA GLY A 100 -0.02 10.44 -3.16
C GLY A 100 0.14 8.92 -3.30
N MET A 101 0.19 8.21 -2.18
CA MET A 101 0.27 6.75 -2.17
C MET A 101 -0.98 6.08 -2.73
N PHE A 102 -2.18 6.56 -2.38
CA PHE A 102 -3.43 6.08 -2.96
C PHE A 102 -3.46 6.27 -4.48
N ALA A 103 -3.15 7.49 -4.96
CA ALA A 103 -3.07 7.79 -6.38
C ALA A 103 -2.07 6.86 -7.08
N TYR A 104 -0.87 6.69 -6.51
CA TYR A 104 0.15 5.79 -7.05
C TYR A 104 -0.36 4.36 -7.23
N PHE A 105 -0.99 3.75 -6.20
CA PHE A 105 -1.49 2.38 -6.31
C PHE A 105 -2.64 2.25 -7.32
N THR A 106 -3.54 3.23 -7.40
CA THR A 106 -4.61 3.20 -8.42
C THR A 106 -4.08 3.33 -9.85
N ILE A 107 -2.99 4.07 -10.06
CA ILE A 107 -2.33 4.19 -11.37
C ILE A 107 -1.62 2.88 -11.74
N VAL A 108 -0.94 2.24 -10.78
CA VAL A 108 -0.34 0.92 -10.99
C VAL A 108 -1.42 -0.11 -11.32
N ALA A 109 -2.53 -0.11 -10.59
CA ALA A 109 -3.67 -0.98 -10.86
C ALA A 109 -4.26 -0.73 -12.26
N ALA A 110 -4.36 0.51 -12.71
CA ALA A 110 -4.81 0.84 -14.07
C ALA A 110 -3.85 0.28 -15.14
N GLY A 111 -2.53 0.38 -14.90
CA GLY A 111 -1.51 -0.21 -15.77
C GLY A 111 -1.68 -1.73 -15.91
N LEU A 112 -1.92 -2.42 -14.81
CA LEU A 112 -2.18 -3.87 -14.81
C LEU A 112 -3.51 -4.20 -15.50
N ALA A 113 -4.61 -3.61 -15.06
CA ALA A 113 -5.96 -3.98 -15.48
C ALA A 113 -6.27 -3.67 -16.95
N HIS A 114 -5.70 -2.59 -17.50
CA HIS A 114 -6.05 -2.10 -18.84
C HIS A 114 -4.95 -2.30 -19.86
N HIS A 115 -3.69 -2.32 -19.43
CA HIS A 115 -2.53 -2.34 -20.32
C HIS A 115 -1.65 -3.59 -20.14
N GLY A 116 -1.92 -4.43 -19.13
CA GLY A 116 -1.13 -5.64 -18.86
C GLY A 116 0.34 -5.30 -18.55
N ILE A 117 0.60 -4.16 -17.89
CA ILE A 117 1.96 -3.73 -17.54
C ILE A 117 2.07 -3.38 -16.07
N LEU A 118 3.16 -3.83 -15.44
CA LEU A 118 3.49 -3.45 -14.08
C LEU A 118 4.28 -2.13 -14.06
N LEU A 119 3.62 -1.03 -13.71
CA LEU A 119 4.22 0.32 -13.70
C LEU A 119 5.14 0.60 -12.50
N THR A 120 5.69 -0.43 -11.86
CA THR A 120 6.54 -0.34 -10.68
C THR A 120 7.67 -1.37 -10.73
N SER A 121 8.76 -1.09 -10.03
CA SER A 121 9.86 -2.04 -9.83
C SER A 121 9.63 -3.02 -8.67
N ARG A 122 8.54 -2.84 -7.90
CA ARG A 122 8.18 -3.77 -6.84
C ARG A 122 7.77 -5.14 -7.44
N PRO A 123 8.07 -6.26 -6.77
CA PRO A 123 7.60 -7.57 -7.20
C PRO A 123 6.08 -7.61 -7.34
N ARG A 124 5.58 -8.38 -8.32
CA ARG A 124 4.15 -8.46 -8.63
C ARG A 124 3.35 -8.95 -7.43
N GLU A 125 3.85 -9.97 -6.74
CA GLU A 125 3.20 -10.59 -5.58
C GLU A 125 2.97 -9.56 -4.46
N GLN A 126 3.96 -8.69 -4.25
CA GLN A 126 3.86 -7.64 -3.24
C GLN A 126 2.84 -6.56 -3.65
N VAL A 127 2.75 -6.25 -4.94
CA VAL A 127 1.75 -5.30 -5.46
C VAL A 127 0.35 -5.90 -5.33
N ASP A 128 0.16 -7.18 -5.66
CA ASP A 128 -1.13 -7.84 -5.51
C ASP A 128 -1.61 -7.84 -4.06
N GLU A 129 -0.74 -8.15 -3.08
CA GLU A 129 -1.05 -8.03 -1.66
C GLU A 129 -1.57 -6.62 -1.30
N PHE A 130 -0.88 -5.58 -1.77
CA PHE A 130 -1.26 -4.20 -1.52
C PHE A 130 -2.58 -3.80 -2.19
N LEU A 131 -2.83 -4.25 -3.42
CA LEU A 131 -4.06 -3.93 -4.13
C LEU A 131 -5.26 -4.64 -3.48
N LEU A 132 -5.11 -5.89 -3.04
CA LEU A 132 -6.17 -6.63 -2.35
C LEU A 132 -6.50 -6.03 -0.98
N ASP A 133 -5.47 -5.64 -0.21
CA ASP A 133 -5.68 -4.99 1.08
C ASP A 133 -6.42 -3.64 0.94
N LEU A 134 -6.10 -2.87 -0.11
CA LEU A 134 -6.84 -1.64 -0.42
C LEU A 134 -8.26 -1.92 -0.91
N ALA A 135 -8.44 -2.92 -1.77
CA ALA A 135 -9.76 -3.29 -2.27
C ALA A 135 -10.73 -3.60 -1.12
N ALA A 136 -10.25 -4.27 -0.06
CA ALA A 136 -11.06 -4.64 1.09
C ALA A 136 -11.69 -3.46 1.86
N VAL A 137 -11.12 -2.25 1.76
CA VAL A 137 -11.59 -1.06 2.48
C VAL A 137 -12.19 0.02 1.58
N LEU A 138 -12.18 -0.18 0.25
CA LEU A 138 -12.70 0.79 -0.70
C LEU A 138 -14.13 0.46 -1.15
N PRO A 139 -14.95 1.48 -1.44
CA PRO A 139 -16.27 1.27 -2.03
C PRO A 139 -16.17 0.90 -3.52
N GLU A 140 -17.29 0.49 -4.11
CA GLU A 140 -17.39 0.39 -5.57
C GLU A 140 -17.30 1.78 -6.24
N PRO A 141 -16.74 1.89 -7.47
CA PRO A 141 -16.23 0.81 -8.32
C PRO A 141 -14.78 0.39 -8.02
N TRP A 142 -14.15 0.99 -7.00
CA TRP A 142 -12.72 0.82 -6.71
C TRP A 142 -12.38 -0.56 -6.19
N HIS A 143 -13.24 -1.16 -5.37
CA HIS A 143 -13.10 -2.54 -4.92
C HIS A 143 -12.91 -3.50 -6.10
N SER A 144 -13.93 -3.58 -6.97
CA SER A 144 -13.91 -4.49 -8.12
C SER A 144 -12.77 -4.18 -9.08
N PHE A 145 -12.44 -2.90 -9.28
CA PHE A 145 -11.32 -2.47 -10.11
C PHE A 145 -9.97 -3.00 -9.63
N LEU A 146 -9.68 -2.86 -8.33
CA LEU A 146 -8.41 -3.31 -7.76
C LEU A 146 -8.29 -4.84 -7.76
N CYS A 147 -9.39 -5.56 -7.46
CA CYS A 147 -9.42 -7.01 -7.59
C CYS A 147 -9.10 -7.46 -9.02
N ARG A 148 -9.74 -6.85 -10.03
CA ARG A 148 -9.49 -7.14 -11.45
C ARG A 148 -8.03 -6.88 -11.85
N ALA A 149 -7.40 -5.85 -11.30
CA ALA A 149 -5.99 -5.57 -11.56
C ALA A 149 -5.07 -6.72 -11.10
N THR A 150 -5.40 -7.39 -9.99
CA THR A 150 -4.62 -8.53 -9.48
C THR A 150 -4.79 -9.81 -10.30
N GLU A 151 -5.88 -9.93 -11.06
CA GLU A 151 -6.15 -11.06 -11.95
C GLU A 151 -5.47 -10.90 -13.32
N ALA A 152 -5.08 -9.67 -13.69
CA ALA A 152 -4.50 -9.39 -14.99
C ALA A 152 -3.09 -9.99 -15.14
N PRO A 153 -2.74 -10.59 -16.29
CA PRO A 153 -1.38 -11.02 -16.58
C PRO A 153 -0.47 -9.78 -16.68
N ALA A 154 0.67 -9.79 -15.97
CA ALA A 154 1.73 -8.77 -16.06
C ALA A 154 2.79 -9.12 -17.09
#